data_AF-A0A553AC74-F1
#
_entry.id   AF-A0A553AC74-F1
#
_cell.length_a   1.000
_cell.length_b   1.000
_cell.length_c   1.000
_cell.angle_alpha   90.00
_cell.angle_beta   90.00
_cell.angle_gamma   90.00
#
_symmetry.space_group_name_H-M   'P 1'
#
loop_
_entity.id
_entity.type
_entity.pdbx_description
1 polymer ?
#
loop_
_entity_poly.entity_id
_entity_poly.type
_entity_poly.pdbx_seq_one_letter_code
_entity_poly.pdbx_strand_id
1 'polypeptide(L)'
;MKIAPILMLFIFFSCSAQKTKKKDILTIPNAPEIVYEVGSDEKMFEGAIKIKFAKNSKEGFEAETKYLEYKYGIINVDWKPFGSDFYKIKGKQYNFIHIQVFDKEDKTKEDFKTIYFDITDWFGKQ
;
A
#
# COMPACT_ATOMS: atom_id res chain seq x y z
N MET A 1 65.28 -22.76 -12.19
CA MET A 1 63.85 -23.14 -12.10
C MET A 1 63.04 -21.84 -12.14
N LYS A 2 62.34 -21.55 -13.24
CA LYS A 2 61.58 -20.30 -13.44
C LYS A 2 60.12 -20.57 -13.08
N ILE A 3 59.59 -19.90 -12.05
CA ILE A 3 58.16 -19.95 -11.70
C ILE A 3 57.53 -18.69 -12.27
N ALA A 4 56.67 -18.85 -13.27
CA ALA A 4 55.84 -17.78 -13.79
C ALA A 4 54.56 -17.68 -12.92
N PRO A 5 54.15 -16.49 -12.45
CA PRO A 5 52.88 -16.35 -11.77
C PRO A 5 51.76 -16.15 -12.81
N ILE A 6 50.79 -17.07 -12.80
CA ILE A 6 49.53 -16.96 -13.54
C ILE A 6 48.67 -15.93 -12.80
N LEU A 7 48.47 -14.76 -13.40
CA LEU A 7 47.59 -13.71 -12.92
C LEU A 7 46.13 -14.10 -13.27
N MET A 8 45.41 -14.61 -12.28
CA MET A 8 44.00 -15.01 -12.42
C MET A 8 43.09 -13.78 -12.27
N LEU A 9 42.52 -13.32 -13.37
CA LEU A 9 41.61 -12.16 -13.43
C LEU A 9 40.19 -12.63 -13.03
N PHE A 10 39.76 -12.37 -11.80
CA PHE A 10 38.38 -12.60 -11.36
C PHE A 10 37.52 -11.37 -11.69
N ILE A 11 36.76 -11.46 -12.78
CA ILE A 11 35.76 -10.45 -13.15
C ILE A 11 34.47 -10.78 -12.40
N PHE A 12 34.23 -10.10 -11.27
CA PHE A 12 32.96 -10.18 -10.56
C PHE A 12 31.90 -9.36 -11.32
N PHE A 13 31.25 -9.96 -12.31
CA PHE A 13 29.96 -9.47 -12.81
C PHE A 13 28.88 -9.80 -11.77
N SER A 14 28.74 -8.96 -10.75
CA SER A 14 27.55 -8.97 -9.90
C SER A 14 26.40 -8.36 -10.69
N CYS A 15 25.71 -9.21 -11.46
CA CYS A 15 24.39 -8.90 -11.99
C CYS A 15 23.43 -8.81 -10.81
N SER A 16 23.15 -7.60 -10.33
CA SER A 16 22.14 -7.36 -9.31
C SER A 16 20.77 -7.63 -9.93
N ALA A 17 20.22 -8.83 -9.68
CA ALA A 17 18.86 -9.16 -10.06
C ALA A 17 17.91 -8.27 -9.25
N GLN A 18 17.42 -7.21 -9.89
CA GLN A 18 16.41 -6.32 -9.33
C GLN A 18 15.13 -7.15 -9.13
N LYS A 19 14.88 -7.59 -7.89
CA LYS A 19 13.66 -8.34 -7.54
C LYS A 19 12.45 -7.46 -7.86
N THR A 20 11.73 -7.81 -8.91
CA THR A 20 10.46 -7.17 -9.26
C THR A 20 9.51 -7.34 -8.08
N LYS A 21 9.16 -6.24 -7.39
CA LYS A 21 8.19 -6.26 -6.29
C LYS A 21 6.86 -6.79 -6.83
N LYS A 22 6.41 -7.93 -6.29
CA LYS A 22 5.14 -8.54 -6.66
C LYS A 22 4.01 -7.65 -6.14
N LYS A 23 3.12 -7.21 -7.03
CA LYS A 23 1.88 -6.54 -6.65
C LYS A 23 0.82 -7.62 -6.47
N ASP A 24 0.17 -7.63 -5.32
CA ASP A 24 -0.91 -8.56 -5.05
C ASP A 24 -2.25 -7.88 -5.36
N ILE A 25 -3.12 -8.62 -6.03
CA ILE A 25 -4.49 -8.20 -6.35
C ILE A 25 -5.39 -8.73 -5.25
N LEU A 26 -6.08 -7.83 -4.56
CA LEU A 26 -7.07 -8.17 -3.55
C LEU A 26 -8.48 -7.95 -4.11
N THR A 27 -9.33 -8.96 -3.98
CA THR A 27 -10.77 -8.87 -4.24
C THR A 27 -11.50 -8.95 -2.90
N ILE A 28 -12.26 -7.90 -2.56
CA ILE A 28 -13.03 -7.85 -1.33
C ILE A 28 -14.45 -8.39 -1.63
N PRO A 29 -14.94 -9.41 -0.88
CA PRO A 29 -16.32 -9.87 -1.00
C PRO A 29 -17.29 -8.69 -0.83
N ASN A 30 -18.30 -8.57 -1.71
CA ASN A 30 -19.25 -7.44 -1.78
C ASN A 30 -18.71 -6.11 -2.35
N ALA A 31 -17.56 -6.15 -3.05
CA ALA A 31 -17.12 -5.11 -3.97
C ALA A 31 -16.44 -5.71 -5.23
N PRO A 32 -17.11 -6.62 -5.98
CA PRO A 32 -16.47 -7.41 -7.04
C PRO A 32 -16.01 -6.58 -8.25
N GLU A 33 -16.56 -5.38 -8.45
CA GLU A 33 -16.16 -4.46 -9.53
C GLU A 33 -14.91 -3.64 -9.17
N ILE A 34 -14.56 -3.54 -7.88
CA ILE A 34 -13.41 -2.76 -7.41
C ILE A 34 -12.20 -3.67 -7.23
N VAL A 35 -11.08 -3.28 -7.85
CA VAL A 35 -9.82 -4.01 -7.74
C VAL A 35 -8.84 -3.22 -6.90
N TYR A 36 -8.26 -3.87 -5.89
CA TYR A 36 -7.25 -3.29 -5.01
C TYR A 36 -5.87 -3.82 -5.41
N GLU A 37 -4.99 -2.97 -5.94
CA GLU A 37 -3.58 -3.31 -6.08
C GLU A 37 -2.84 -2.92 -4.82
N VAL A 38 -2.33 -3.90 -4.08
CA VAL A 38 -1.61 -3.68 -2.83
C VAL A 38 -0.10 -3.72 -3.10
N GLY A 39 0.61 -2.66 -2.70
CA GLY A 39 2.07 -2.62 -2.75
C GLY A 39 2.72 -3.39 -1.61
N SER A 40 4.00 -3.74 -1.76
CA SER A 40 4.68 -4.71 -0.89
C SER A 40 5.07 -4.17 0.50
N ASP A 41 5.17 -2.86 0.69
CA ASP A 41 5.73 -2.29 1.91
C ASP A 41 5.07 -0.94 2.18
N GLU A 42 4.81 -0.61 3.44
CA GLU A 42 4.19 0.65 3.97
C GLU A 42 4.99 1.94 3.65
N LYS A 43 5.85 1.93 2.62
CA LYS A 43 6.60 3.08 2.13
C LYS A 43 5.68 3.98 1.30
N MET A 44 5.12 5.01 1.95
CA MET A 44 4.30 6.14 1.48
C MET A 44 3.71 6.05 0.05
N PHE A 45 4.54 6.02 -1.00
CA PHE A 45 4.07 6.10 -2.40
C PHE A 45 4.17 4.79 -3.19
N GLU A 46 5.19 3.97 -2.92
CA GLU A 46 5.36 2.69 -3.62
C GLU A 46 4.41 1.60 -3.08
N GLY A 47 4.00 1.75 -1.82
CA GLY A 47 3.07 0.87 -1.11
C GLY A 47 1.60 1.26 -1.25
N ALA A 48 1.30 2.38 -1.90
CA ALA A 48 -0.05 2.92 -1.92
C ALA A 48 -1.03 1.93 -2.57
N ILE A 49 -2.14 1.69 -1.89
CA ILE A 49 -3.22 0.84 -2.35
C ILE A 49 -3.92 1.56 -3.49
N LYS A 50 -4.00 0.92 -4.66
CA LYS A 50 -4.72 1.50 -5.79
C LYS A 50 -6.11 0.92 -5.87
N ILE A 51 -7.10 1.78 -5.83
CA ILE A 51 -8.51 1.44 -6.03
C ILE A 51 -8.82 1.67 -7.51
N LYS A 52 -8.98 0.58 -8.25
CA LYS A 52 -9.32 0.62 -9.67
C LYS A 52 -10.82 0.49 -9.88
N PHE A 53 -11.28 1.08 -10.99
CA PHE A 53 -12.67 1.01 -11.47
C PHE A 53 -13.73 1.73 -10.64
N ALA A 54 -13.33 2.47 -9.59
CA ALA A 54 -14.24 3.43 -8.97
C ALA A 54 -14.65 4.50 -9.98
N LYS A 55 -15.96 4.71 -10.15
CA LYS A 55 -16.55 5.57 -11.19
C LYS A 55 -16.50 7.04 -10.78
N ASN A 56 -16.63 7.31 -9.48
CA ASN A 56 -16.62 8.66 -8.92
C ASN A 56 -15.96 8.71 -7.53
N SER A 57 -15.87 9.92 -6.98
CA SER A 57 -15.26 10.15 -5.67
C SER A 57 -15.96 9.39 -4.55
N LYS A 58 -17.30 9.34 -4.60
CA LYS A 58 -18.11 8.64 -3.59
C LYS A 58 -17.77 7.15 -3.55
N GLU A 59 -17.78 6.48 -4.70
CA GLU A 59 -17.45 5.05 -4.79
C GLU A 59 -15.99 4.78 -4.36
N GLY A 60 -15.07 5.69 -4.69
CA GLY A 60 -13.68 5.62 -4.25
C GLY A 60 -13.53 5.65 -2.73
N PHE A 61 -14.15 6.62 -2.05
CA PHE A 61 -14.11 6.72 -0.58
C PHE A 61 -14.80 5.54 0.12
N GLU A 62 -15.91 5.05 -0.45
CA GLU A 62 -16.57 3.82 0.03
C GLU A 62 -15.63 2.61 -0.10
N ALA A 63 -14.88 2.51 -1.18
CA ALA A 63 -13.89 1.45 -1.39
C ALA A 63 -12.70 1.55 -0.41
N GLU A 64 -12.19 2.76 -0.11
CA GLU A 64 -11.17 2.95 0.92
C GLU A 64 -11.65 2.42 2.28
N THR A 65 -12.88 2.77 2.66
CA THR A 65 -13.49 2.32 3.91
C THR A 65 -13.62 0.80 3.93
N LYS A 66 -14.13 0.18 2.86
CA LYS A 66 -14.24 -1.29 2.75
C LYS A 66 -12.89 -1.99 2.84
N TYR A 67 -11.83 -1.41 2.28
CA TYR A 67 -10.48 -1.94 2.42
C TYR A 67 -10.03 -1.95 3.89
N LEU A 68 -10.25 -0.84 4.60
CA LEU A 68 -9.90 -0.74 6.02
C LEU A 68 -10.72 -1.71 6.86
N GLU A 69 -12.00 -1.86 6.58
CA GLU A 69 -12.85 -2.83 7.28
C GLU A 69 -12.40 -4.27 7.05
N TYR A 70 -12.05 -4.61 5.81
CA TYR A 70 -11.51 -5.93 5.49
C TYR A 70 -10.19 -6.22 6.21
N LYS A 71 -9.29 -5.22 6.29
CA LYS A 71 -7.96 -5.41 6.85
C LYS A 71 -7.91 -5.31 8.39
N TYR A 72 -8.71 -4.44 8.98
CA TYR A 72 -8.62 -4.08 10.40
C TYR A 72 -9.87 -4.43 11.20
N GLY A 73 -10.97 -4.84 10.58
CA GLY A 73 -12.22 -5.20 11.26
C GLY A 73 -13.23 -4.06 11.30
N ILE A 74 -14.11 -4.05 12.30
CA ILE A 74 -15.27 -3.17 12.35
C ILE A 74 -14.85 -1.76 12.84
N ILE A 75 -15.27 -0.72 12.12
CA ILE A 75 -15.04 0.67 12.51
C ILE A 75 -15.68 0.99 13.87
N ASN A 76 -14.97 1.77 14.69
CA ASN A 76 -15.26 2.11 16.08
C ASN A 76 -15.33 0.91 17.06
N VAL A 77 -14.97 -0.30 16.61
CA VAL A 77 -14.88 -1.50 17.46
C VAL A 77 -13.44 -2.02 17.50
N ASP A 78 -12.88 -2.28 16.32
CA ASP A 78 -11.51 -2.79 16.14
C ASP A 78 -10.53 -1.67 15.76
N TRP A 79 -11.01 -0.61 15.13
CA TRP A 79 -10.21 0.57 14.79
C TRP A 79 -11.10 1.80 14.62
N LYS A 80 -10.54 3.00 14.67
CA LYS A 80 -11.25 4.25 14.36
C LYS A 80 -10.40 5.20 13.51
N PRO A 81 -11.01 6.07 12.70
CA PRO A 81 -10.30 7.12 12.01
C PRO A 81 -9.75 8.13 13.02
N PHE A 82 -8.51 8.56 12.80
CA PHE A 82 -7.83 9.60 13.58
C PHE A 82 -7.66 10.88 12.75
N GLY A 83 -7.55 10.75 11.42
CA GLY A 83 -7.44 11.89 10.51
C GLY A 83 -7.21 11.43 9.08
N SER A 84 -7.16 12.39 8.16
CA SER A 84 -6.79 12.13 6.77
C SER A 84 -6.12 13.34 6.13
N ASP A 85 -5.13 13.08 5.28
CA ASP A 85 -4.42 14.11 4.52
C ASP A 85 -4.43 13.79 3.02
N PHE A 86 -4.59 14.81 2.19
CA PHE A 86 -4.56 14.69 0.74
C PHE A 86 -3.27 15.26 0.17
N TYR A 87 -2.57 14.48 -0.64
CA TYR A 87 -1.31 14.88 -1.25
C TYR A 87 -1.34 14.76 -2.76
N LYS A 88 -0.81 15.79 -3.44
CA LYS A 88 -0.56 15.76 -4.88
C LYS A 88 0.94 15.70 -5.14
N ILE A 89 1.44 14.57 -5.65
CA ILE A 89 2.87 14.36 -5.90
C ILE A 89 3.07 13.76 -7.29
N LYS A 90 3.90 14.42 -8.10
CA LYS A 90 4.26 13.99 -9.47
C LYS A 90 3.03 13.67 -10.34
N GLY A 91 2.00 14.52 -10.25
CA GLY A 91 0.76 14.37 -11.03
C GLY A 91 -0.24 13.35 -10.49
N LYS A 92 0.09 12.64 -9.40
CA LYS A 92 -0.81 11.71 -8.74
C LYS A 92 -1.45 12.33 -7.51
N GLN A 93 -2.67 11.88 -7.20
CA GLN A 93 -3.40 12.22 -5.99
C GLN A 93 -3.35 11.04 -5.03
N TYR A 94 -3.14 11.34 -3.75
CA TYR A 94 -3.12 10.34 -2.70
C TYR A 94 -4.01 10.78 -1.53
N ASN A 95 -4.67 9.80 -0.91
CA ASN A 95 -5.33 9.96 0.38
C ASN A 95 -4.57 9.16 1.44
N PHE A 96 -4.17 9.83 2.51
CA PHE A 96 -3.46 9.22 3.63
C PHE A 96 -4.45 9.15 4.78
N ILE A 97 -4.90 7.94 5.13
CA ILE A 97 -5.86 7.74 6.22
C ILE A 97 -5.08 7.31 7.46
N HIS A 98 -5.16 8.13 8.51
CA HIS A 98 -4.61 7.82 9.81
C HIS A 98 -5.68 7.09 10.64
N ILE A 99 -5.35 5.89 11.11
CA ILE A 99 -6.24 5.09 11.93
C ILE A 99 -5.57 4.75 13.26
N GLN A 100 -6.41 4.61 14.28
CA GLN A 100 -6.05 4.04 15.55
C GLN A 100 -6.66 2.64 15.62
N VAL A 101 -5.84 1.60 15.75
CA VAL A 101 -6.23 0.20 15.87
C VAL A 101 -6.20 -0.20 17.34
N PHE A 102 -7.26 -0.84 17.81
CA PHE A 102 -7.39 -1.34 19.18
C PHE A 102 -6.91 -2.79 19.25
N ASP A 103 -6.11 -3.11 20.24
CA ASP A 103 -5.75 -4.50 20.51
C ASP A 103 -6.99 -5.28 20.98
N LYS A 104 -7.15 -6.51 20.47
CA LYS A 104 -8.33 -7.35 20.74
C LYS A 104 -8.34 -7.93 22.15
N GLU A 105 -7.16 -8.16 22.72
CA GLU A 105 -6.98 -8.73 24.05
C GLU A 105 -6.93 -7.63 25.12
N ASP A 106 -6.36 -6.46 24.78
CA ASP A 106 -6.21 -5.34 25.70
C ASP A 106 -6.52 -4.00 25.02
N LYS A 107 -7.76 -3.53 25.15
CA LYS A 107 -8.22 -2.27 24.55
C LYS A 107 -7.51 -1.01 25.05
N THR A 108 -6.65 -1.11 26.08
CA THR A 108 -5.81 0.01 26.52
C THR A 108 -4.55 0.17 25.66
N LYS A 109 -4.21 -0.84 24.85
CA LYS A 109 -3.15 -0.77 23.84
C LYS A 109 -3.71 -0.31 22.52
N GLU A 110 -3.09 0.74 22.00
CA GLU A 110 -3.47 1.42 20.78
C GLU A 110 -2.28 1.45 19.83
N ASP A 111 -2.49 1.12 18.56
CA ASP A 111 -1.49 1.24 17.50
C ASP A 111 -1.97 2.24 16.45
N PHE A 112 -1.10 3.16 16.06
CA PHE A 112 -1.41 4.21 15.09
C PHE A 112 -0.79 3.87 13.74
N LYS A 113 -1.64 3.74 12.72
CA LYS A 113 -1.23 3.37 11.36
C LYS A 113 -1.63 4.45 10.37
N THR A 114 -0.80 4.64 9.35
CA THR A 114 -1.14 5.48 8.18
C THR A 114 -1.26 4.61 6.96
N ILE A 115 -2.42 4.65 6.32
CA ILE A 115 -2.75 3.86 5.14
C ILE A 115 -2.78 4.78 3.92
N TYR A 116 -2.01 4.41 2.90
CA TYR A 116 -1.81 5.23 1.71
C TYR A 116 -2.66 4.69 0.57
N PHE A 117 -3.51 5.53 -0.02
CA PHE A 117 -4.30 5.21 -1.21
C PHE A 117 -3.87 6.08 -2.38
N ASP A 118 -3.65 5.47 -3.56
CA ASP A 118 -3.51 6.20 -4.83
C ASP A 118 -4.93 6.41 -5.37
N ILE A 119 -5.42 7.65 -5.26
CA ILE A 119 -6.80 8.04 -5.58
C ILE A 119 -6.91 8.74 -6.94
N THR A 120 -5.80 8.77 -7.68
CA THR A 120 -5.65 9.52 -8.94
C THR A 120 -6.76 9.22 -9.94
N ASP A 121 -7.20 7.97 -10.02
CA ASP A 121 -8.12 7.51 -11.06
C ASP A 121 -9.57 7.94 -10.83
N TRP A 122 -9.95 8.38 -9.63
CA TRP A 122 -11.35 8.61 -9.29
C TRP A 122 -11.61 9.89 -8.50
N PHE A 123 -10.60 10.46 -7.84
CA PHE A 123 -10.76 11.66 -7.03
C PHE A 123 -11.13 12.89 -7.89
N GLY A 124 -12.21 13.59 -7.50
CA GLY A 124 -12.75 14.75 -8.21
C GLY A 124 -13.76 14.42 -9.31
N LYS A 125 -14.00 13.14 -9.61
CA LYS A 125 -15.08 12.72 -10.51
C LYS A 125 -16.43 12.76 -9.76
N GLN A 126 -17.47 13.20 -10.48
CA GLN A 126 -18.87 13.27 -10.02
C GLN A 126 -19.65 12.04 -10.51
#